data_AF-A0AB73KRP3-F1
#
_entry.id   AF-A0AB73KRP3-F1
#
_cell.length_a   1.000
_cell.length_b   1.000
_cell.length_c   1.000
_cell.angle_alpha   90.00
_cell.angle_beta   90.00
_cell.angle_gamma   90.00
#
_symmetry.space_group_name_H-M   'P 1'
#
loop_
_entity.id
_entity.type
_entity.pdbx_description
1 polymer ?
#
loop_
_entity_poly.entity_id
_entity_poly.type
_entity_poly.pdbx_seq_one_letter_code
_entity_poly.pdbx_strand_id
1 'polypeptide(L)' 'MTNSPMPSPPFPSPDEAVLRVLVANAIASVENGEANWREAVLHAAVHGWYEGHIQGEDECPGCDFRGDLPKRSQRG' A
#
# COMPACT_ATOMS: atom_id res chain seq x y z
N MET A 1 13.02 -16.12 16.55
CA MET A 1 11.78 -15.52 16.02
C MET A 1 11.49 -16.26 14.73
N THR A 2 10.42 -17.03 14.67
CA THR A 2 9.99 -17.67 13.42
C THR A 2 9.61 -16.56 12.45
N ASN A 3 10.36 -16.43 11.35
CA ASN A 3 10.03 -15.51 10.26
C ASN A 3 8.69 -15.96 9.66
N SER A 4 7.59 -15.46 10.20
CA SER A 4 6.29 -15.56 9.54
C SER A 4 6.45 -14.82 8.22
N PRO A 5 6.14 -15.45 7.06
CA PRO A 5 6.17 -14.74 5.80
C PRO A 5 5.26 -13.51 5.91
N MET A 6 5.79 -12.34 5.56
CA MET A 6 4.99 -11.13 5.47
C MET A 6 3.83 -11.38 4.51
N PRO A 7 2.60 -10.93 4.82
CA PRO A 7 1.47 -11.08 3.91
C PRO A 7 1.81 -10.42 2.58
N SER A 8 1.32 -10.98 1.48
CA SER A 8 1.55 -10.43 0.14
C SER A 8 0.48 -9.40 -0.22
N PRO A 9 0.86 -8.25 -0.82
CA PRO A 9 2.25 -7.80 -0.97
C PRO A 9 2.79 -7.32 0.40
N PRO A 10 4.10 -7.48 0.66
CA PRO A 10 4.73 -6.94 1.87
C PRO A 10 4.54 -5.42 1.91
N PHE A 11 4.68 -4.82 3.10
CA PHE A 11 4.70 -3.35 3.21
C PHE A 11 5.68 -2.75 2.19
N PRO A 12 5.32 -1.64 1.52
CA PRO A 12 6.18 -1.04 0.51
C PRO A 12 7.51 -0.63 1.13
N SER A 13 8.59 -0.73 0.34
CA SER A 13 9.88 -0.20 0.75
C SER A 13 9.76 1.30 1.05
N PRO A 14 10.36 1.81 2.13
CA PRO A 14 10.43 3.27 2.38
C PRO A 14 11.06 4.05 1.22
N ASP A 15 11.85 3.36 0.37
CA ASP A 15 12.51 3.97 -0.79
C ASP A 15 11.66 3.94 -2.07
N GLU A 16 10.46 3.34 -2.04
CA GLU A 16 9.57 3.22 -3.18
C GLU A 16 9.14 4.60 -3.72
N ALA A 17 9.15 4.75 -5.05
CA ALA A 17 9.01 6.04 -5.70
C ALA A 17 7.61 6.65 -5.53
N VAL A 18 6.56 5.83 -5.63
CA VAL A 18 5.17 6.26 -5.43
C VAL A 18 4.96 6.73 -4.00
N LEU A 19 5.45 6.00 -2.99
CA LEU A 19 5.37 6.39 -1.58
C LEU A 19 6.05 7.75 -1.32
N ARG A 20 7.23 7.98 -1.90
CA ARG A 20 7.92 9.28 -1.81
C ARG A 20 7.07 10.41 -2.38
N VAL A 21 6.45 10.21 -3.55
CA VAL A 21 5.58 11.21 -4.18
C VAL A 21 4.34 11.48 -3.33
N LEU A 22 3.68 10.45 -2.82
CA LEU A 22 2.49 10.60 -1.97
C LEU A 22 2.79 11.40 -0.69
N VAL A 23 3.90 11.09 -0.02
CA VAL A 23 4.33 11.80 1.19
C VAL A 23 4.74 13.23 0.86
N ALA A 24 5.49 13.46 -0.22
CA ALA A 24 5.91 14.80 -0.64
C ALA A 24 4.69 15.70 -0.97
N ASN A 25 3.71 15.17 -1.68
CA ASN A 25 2.48 15.91 -2.02
C ASN A 25 1.67 16.25 -0.77
N ALA A 26 1.54 15.30 0.18
CA ALA A 26 0.84 15.55 1.44
C ALA A 26 1.54 16.65 2.26
N ILE A 27 2.87 16.62 2.36
CA ILE A 27 3.66 17.65 3.06
C ILE A 27 3.49 19.01 2.35
N ALA A 28 3.67 19.05 1.03
CA ALA A 28 3.55 20.29 0.26
C ALA A 28 2.16 20.93 0.42
N SER A 29 1.09 20.13 0.47
CA SER A 29 -0.27 20.65 0.67
C SER A 29 -0.45 21.38 2.00
N VAL A 30 0.24 20.91 3.06
CA VAL A 30 0.24 21.57 4.38
C VAL A 30 1.11 22.82 4.36
N GLU A 31 2.31 22.74 3.79
CA GLU A 31 3.26 23.85 3.73
C GLU A 31 2.73 25.02 2.89
N ASN A 32 1.96 24.73 1.83
CA ASN A 32 1.31 25.72 0.99
C ASN A 32 -0.01 26.26 1.58
N GLY A 33 -0.48 25.71 2.69
CA GLY A 33 -1.76 26.08 3.31
C GLY A 33 -3.00 25.63 2.54
N GLU A 34 -2.85 24.66 1.64
CA GLU A 34 -3.94 24.08 0.83
C GLU A 34 -4.75 23.05 1.63
N ALA A 35 -4.13 22.40 2.61
CA ALA A 35 -4.74 21.41 3.48
C ALA A 35 -4.23 21.53 4.93
N ASN A 36 -5.06 21.15 5.89
CA ASN A 36 -4.60 20.94 7.26
C ASN A 36 -3.98 19.54 7.44
N TRP A 37 -3.26 19.33 8.54
CA TRP A 37 -2.55 18.06 8.79
C TRP A 37 -3.47 16.83 8.80
N ARG A 38 -4.76 16.96 9.17
CA ARG A 38 -5.72 15.84 9.16
C ARG A 38 -6.06 15.43 7.73
N GLU A 39 -6.24 16.42 6.86
CA GLU A 39 -6.52 16.21 5.43
C GLU A 39 -5.29 15.61 4.73
N ALA A 40 -4.10 16.08 5.04
CA ALA A 40 -2.84 15.53 4.50
C ALA A 40 -2.60 14.08 4.92
N VAL A 41 -2.88 13.72 6.18
CA VAL A 41 -2.82 12.33 6.66
C VAL A 41 -3.85 11.46 5.96
N LEU A 42 -5.08 11.95 5.80
CA LEU A 42 -6.13 11.23 5.08
C LEU A 42 -5.75 10.99 3.62
N HIS A 43 -5.21 12.01 2.95
CA HIS A 43 -4.72 11.92 1.57
C HIS A 43 -3.65 10.82 1.44
N ALA A 44 -2.59 10.88 2.27
CA ALA A 44 -1.53 9.87 2.23
C ALA A 44 -2.05 8.45 2.51
N ALA A 45 -2.99 8.28 3.45
CA ALA A 45 -3.56 6.98 3.79
C ALA A 45 -4.43 6.41 2.67
N VAL A 46 -5.30 7.22 2.07
CA VAL A 46 -6.19 6.78 0.98
C VAL A 46 -5.38 6.39 -0.25
N HIS A 47 -4.44 7.24 -0.65
CA HIS A 47 -3.60 6.94 -1.81
C HIS A 47 -2.66 5.76 -1.54
N GLY A 48 -2.05 5.67 -0.36
CA GLY A 48 -1.20 4.53 0.00
C GLY A 48 -1.96 3.21 0.00
N TRP A 49 -3.22 3.20 0.45
CA TRP A 49 -4.09 2.02 0.35
C TRP A 49 -4.42 1.67 -1.11
N TYR A 50 -4.73 2.67 -1.94
CA TYR A 50 -5.08 2.46 -3.35
C TYR A 50 -3.91 1.88 -4.15
N GLU A 51 -2.72 2.47 -4.04
CA GLU A 51 -1.51 2.01 -4.74
C GLU A 51 -1.10 0.60 -4.28
N GLY A 52 -1.14 0.36 -2.95
CA GLY A 52 -0.85 -0.96 -2.40
C GLY A 52 -1.88 -2.03 -2.81
N HIS A 53 -3.14 -1.64 -3.01
CA HIS A 53 -4.17 -2.54 -3.52
C HIS A 53 -3.90 -2.96 -4.96
N ILE A 54 -3.59 -2.00 -5.85
CA ILE A 54 -3.24 -2.29 -7.26
C ILE A 54 -2.01 -3.21 -7.33
N GLN A 55 -0.94 -2.86 -6.62
CA GLN A 55 0.26 -3.70 -6.56
C GLN A 55 -0.06 -5.11 -6.08
N GLY A 56 -0.93 -5.26 -5.08
CA GLY A 56 -1.35 -6.56 -4.57
C GLY A 56 -2.12 -7.41 -5.58
N GLU A 57 -2.94 -6.78 -6.43
CA GLU A 57 -3.63 -7.47 -7.53
C GLU A 57 -2.66 -7.92 -8.63
N ASP A 58 -1.67 -7.07 -8.95
CA ASP A 58 -0.66 -7.35 -9.98
C ASP A 58 0.35 -8.43 -9.54
N GLU A 59 0.82 -8.38 -8.29
CA GLU A 59 1.86 -9.29 -7.78
C GLU A 59 1.32 -10.66 -7.37
N CYS A 60 0.03 -10.80 -7.04
CA CYS A 60 -0.59 -12.09 -6.79
C CYS A 60 -1.98 -12.25 -7.44
N PRO A 61 -2.03 -12.66 -8.72
CA PRO A 61 -3.27 -13.02 -9.37
C PRO A 61 -3.93 -14.22 -8.65
N GLY A 62 -4.98 -13.95 -7.89
CA GLY A 62 -5.77 -14.97 -7.18
C GLY A 62 -5.41 -15.21 -5.70
N CYS A 63 -4.59 -14.35 -5.08
CA CYS A 63 -4.55 -14.29 -3.61
C CYS A 63 -5.86 -13.68 -3.07
N ASP A 64 -6.37 -14.19 -1.95
CA ASP A 64 -7.48 -13.53 -1.25
C ASP A 64 -6.96 -12.24 -0.57
N PHE A 65 -7.84 -11.23 -0.45
CA PHE A 65 -7.56 -9.92 0.16
C PHE A 65 -6.84 -10.08 1.51
N ARG A 66 -5.65 -9.45 1.66
CA ARG A 66 -4.66 -9.55 2.79
C ARG A 66 -3.59 -10.65 2.68
N GLY A 67 -3.39 -11.24 1.50
CA GLY A 67 -2.25 -12.14 1.29
C GLY A 67 -2.43 -13.51 1.95
N ASP A 68 -3.67 -13.97 2.07
CA ASP A 68 -3.94 -15.38 2.34
C ASP A 68 -3.30 -16.23 1.23
N LEU A 69 -2.73 -17.38 1.63
CA LEU A 69 -2.04 -18.28 0.71
C LEU A 69 -2.95 -18.59 -0.49
N PRO A 70 -2.39 -18.68 -1.72
CA PRO A 70 -3.17 -19.07 -2.89
C PRO A 70 -3.96 -20.33 -2.56
N LYS A 71 -5.30 -20.29 -2.72
CA LYS A 71 -6.13 -21.49 -2.58
C LYS A 71 -5.54 -22.53 -3.51
N ARG A 72 -5.00 -23.61 -2.94
CA ARG A 72 -4.40 -24.72 -3.69
C ARG A 72 -5.32 -25.04 -4.86
N SER A 73 -4.82 -24.77 -6.07
CA SER A 73 -5.45 -25.21 -7.30
C SER A 73 -5.48 -26.74 -7.28
N GLN A 74 -6.57 -27.30 -6.78
CA GLN A 74 -7.08 -28.57 -7.23
C GLN A 74 -8.45 -28.30 -7.83
N ARG A 75 -8.45 -27.85 -9.08
CA ARG A 75 -9.58 -28.13 -9.97
C ARG A 75 -9.45 -29.60 -10.36
N GLY A 76 -10.15 -30.46 -9.60
CA GLY A 76 -10.61 -31.74 -10.12
C GLY A 76 -11.82 -31.53 -11.03
#